data_AF-A0A9P5CL97-F1
#
_entry.id   AF-A0A9P5CL97-F1
#
_cell.length_a   1.000
_cell.length_b   1.000
_cell.length_c   1.000
_cell.angle_alpha   90.00
_cell.angle_beta   90.00
_cell.angle_gamma   90.00
#
_symmetry.space_group_name_H-M   'P 1'
#
loop_
_entity.id
_entity.type
_entity.pdbx_description
1 polymer ?
#
loop_
_entity_poly.entity_id
_entity_poly.type
_entity_poly.pdbx_seq_one_letter_code
_entity_poly.pdbx_strand_id
1 'polypeptide(L)'
;MPICSYCKGRGLGSCKVSPGDSSRCIECVRLGRSKCDVMDLSPEELRNIATQHRKLEDEIEKRETELLRLRQQKRMWSEKMKRALRRGITRVEELDRVEAEEAEAERVRVAAEVQAVVAEESAVVVGDPSFESFDWNSVDVGNSVVDWSGFLESEISEVPGSRSGAERSS
;
A
#
# COMPACT_ATOMS: atom_id res chain seq x y z
N MET A 1 29.57 14.89 -30.33
CA MET A 1 28.21 15.47 -30.34
C MET A 1 27.22 14.34 -30.38
N PRO A 2 26.20 14.34 -29.50
CA PRO A 2 25.13 13.34 -29.53
C PRO A 2 24.34 13.43 -30.84
N ILE A 3 23.77 12.29 -31.25
CA ILE A 3 22.91 12.18 -32.43
C ILE A 3 21.46 12.28 -31.95
N CYS A 4 20.64 13.11 -32.60
CA CYS A 4 19.22 13.21 -32.25
C CYS A 4 18.49 11.88 -32.51
N SER A 5 17.42 11.60 -31.77
CA SER A 5 16.64 10.35 -31.89
C SER A 5 16.19 10.05 -33.32
N TYR A 6 15.82 11.09 -34.07
CA TYR A 6 15.39 10.94 -35.46
C TYR A 6 16.53 10.46 -36.38
N CYS A 7 17.69 11.11 -36.30
CA CYS A 7 18.85 10.73 -37.11
C CYS A 7 19.40 9.37 -36.71
N LYS A 8 19.34 9.03 -35.42
CA LYS A 8 19.64 7.67 -34.93
C LYS A 8 18.71 6.63 -35.56
N GLY A 9 17.41 6.89 -35.62
CA GLY A 9 16.42 5.99 -36.24
C GLY A 9 16.58 5.80 -37.75
N ARG A 10 17.20 6.76 -38.45
CA ARG A 10 17.55 6.64 -39.88
C ARG A 10 18.92 6.01 -40.14
N GLY A 11 19.70 5.69 -39.11
CA GLY A 11 21.07 5.18 -39.27
C GLY A 11 22.07 6.25 -39.71
N LEU A 12 21.78 7.54 -39.48
CA LEU A 12 22.73 8.62 -39.74
C LEU A 12 23.79 8.64 -38.64
N GLY A 13 25.07 8.56 -39.02
CA GLY A 13 26.21 8.48 -38.10
C GLY A 13 26.58 9.79 -37.40
N SER A 14 25.99 10.93 -37.77
CA SER A 14 26.16 12.20 -37.06
C SER A 14 25.00 13.17 -37.31
N CYS A 15 24.66 13.98 -36.31
CA CYS A 15 23.84 15.18 -36.47
C CYS A 15 24.74 16.40 -36.28
N LYS A 16 24.66 17.37 -37.19
CA LYS A 16 25.26 18.69 -37.01
C LYS A 16 24.14 19.68 -36.66
N VAL A 17 24.35 20.52 -35.66
CA VAL A 17 23.40 21.59 -35.30
C VAL A 17 23.35 22.62 -36.43
N SER A 18 22.16 23.12 -36.75
CA SER A 18 21.99 24.15 -37.76
C SER A 18 22.56 25.48 -37.26
N PRO A 19 23.44 26.15 -38.03
CA PRO A 19 23.98 27.45 -37.64
C PRO A 19 22.92 28.56 -37.64
N GLY A 20 21.84 28.41 -38.41
CA GLY A 20 20.72 29.36 -38.42
C GLY A 20 19.65 29.06 -37.39
N ASP A 21 19.60 27.84 -36.86
CA ASP A 21 18.60 27.44 -35.87
C ASP A 21 19.23 26.52 -34.84
N SER A 22 19.76 27.14 -33.78
CA SER A 22 20.57 26.51 -32.73
C SER A 22 19.82 25.42 -31.95
N SER A 23 18.49 25.33 -32.12
CA SER A 23 17.63 24.34 -31.48
C SER A 23 17.55 23.01 -32.26
N ARG A 24 17.95 22.99 -33.54
CA ARG A 24 17.69 21.86 -34.46
C ARG A 24 18.92 21.45 -35.24
N CYS A 25 19.01 20.15 -35.53
CA CYS A 25 20.03 19.61 -36.42
C CYS A 25 19.68 19.86 -37.89
N ILE A 26 20.69 20.03 -38.75
CA ILE A 26 20.55 20.43 -40.16
C ILE A 26 19.55 19.55 -40.91
N GLU A 27 19.59 18.23 -40.69
CA GLU A 27 18.68 17.31 -41.37
C GLU A 27 17.23 17.49 -40.92
N CYS A 28 17.00 17.76 -39.63
CA CYS A 28 15.67 18.04 -39.10
C CYS A 28 15.11 19.38 -39.61
N VAL A 29 15.95 20.40 -39.76
CA VAL A 29 15.57 21.69 -40.37
C VAL A 29 15.19 21.49 -41.83
N ARG A 30 16.01 20.74 -42.60
CA ARG A 30 15.77 20.44 -44.01
C ARG A 30 14.44 19.70 -44.24
N LEU A 31 14.06 18.84 -43.30
CA LEU A 31 12.82 18.08 -43.34
C LEU A 31 11.62 18.82 -42.72
N GLY A 32 11.79 20.07 -42.28
CA GLY A 32 10.71 20.88 -41.70
C GLY A 32 10.19 20.32 -40.37
N ARG A 33 10.99 19.55 -39.64
CA ARG A 33 10.59 19.01 -38.33
C ARG A 33 10.70 20.08 -37.25
N SER A 34 9.67 20.16 -36.41
CA SER A 34 9.62 21.09 -35.28
C SER A 34 10.36 20.56 -34.05
N LYS A 35 10.42 19.23 -33.86
CA LYS A 35 11.06 18.60 -32.70
C LYS A 35 12.40 17.97 -33.09
N CYS A 36 13.48 18.44 -32.46
CA CYS A 36 14.81 17.86 -32.57
C CYS A 36 15.46 17.89 -31.19
N ASP A 37 15.85 16.72 -30.71
CA ASP A 37 16.52 16.48 -29.42
C ASP A 37 18.06 16.46 -29.57
N VAL A 38 18.60 17.30 -30.46
CA VAL A 38 20.07 17.38 -30.64
C VAL A 38 20.72 18.21 -29.53
N MET A 39 19.97 19.19 -29.02
CA MET A 39 20.23 19.89 -27.78
C MET A 39 19.26 19.23 -26.80
N ASP A 40 19.78 18.57 -25.78
CA ASP A 40 18.97 17.90 -24.76
C ASP A 40 17.87 18.81 -24.18
N LEU A 41 16.95 18.22 -23.40
CA LEU A 41 15.86 18.97 -22.78
C LEU A 41 16.36 20.19 -22.01
N SER A 42 15.69 21.32 -22.19
CA SER A 42 16.01 22.54 -21.45
C SER A 42 15.77 22.35 -19.94
N PRO A 43 16.47 23.10 -19.09
CA PRO A 43 16.26 23.01 -17.64
C PRO A 43 14.84 23.39 -17.20
N GLU A 44 14.13 24.19 -18.00
CA GLU A 44 12.72 24.53 -17.75
C GLU A 44 11.80 23.35 -18.08
N GLU A 45 12.02 22.67 -19.20
CA GLU A 45 11.28 21.45 -19.56
C GLU A 45 11.49 20.34 -18.53
N LEU A 46 12.72 20.16 -18.02
CA LEU A 46 13.01 19.18 -16.97
C LEU A 46 12.26 19.48 -15.67
N ARG A 47 12.17 20.75 -15.27
CA ARG A 47 11.36 21.15 -14.11
C ARG A 47 9.88 20.88 -14.34
N ASN A 48 9.38 21.20 -15.54
CA ASN A 48 7.98 20.93 -15.87
C ASN A 48 7.68 19.42 -15.80
N ILE A 49 8.54 18.58 -16.37
CA ILE A 49 8.42 17.12 -16.28
C ILE A 49 8.42 16.66 -14.83
N ALA A 50 9.35 17.15 -13.99
CA ALA A 50 9.39 16.80 -12.57
C ALA A 50 8.10 17.19 -11.83
N THR A 51 7.56 18.39 -12.10
CA THR A 51 6.29 18.81 -11.49
C THR A 51 5.10 17.99 -11.97
N GLN A 52 5.06 17.60 -13.24
CA GLN A 52 4.02 16.74 -13.78
C GLN A 52 4.12 15.32 -13.21
N HIS A 53 5.33 14.78 -13.08
CA HIS A 53 5.59 13.49 -12.47
C HIS A 53 5.03 13.43 -11.05
N ARG A 54 5.41 14.40 -10.22
CA ARG A 54 4.92 14.48 -8.84
C ARG A 54 3.40 14.58 -8.75
N LYS A 55 2.77 15.38 -9.62
CA LYS A 55 1.30 15.48 -9.66
C LYS A 55 0.65 14.14 -10.00
N LEU A 56 1.24 13.38 -10.92
CA LEU A 56 0.74 12.06 -11.29
C LEU A 56 0.96 11.04 -10.17
N GLU A 57 2.09 11.09 -9.47
CA GLU A 57 2.33 10.25 -8.28
C GLU A 57 1.29 10.53 -7.19
N ASP A 58 1.03 11.80 -6.87
CA ASP A 58 0.01 12.20 -5.89
C ASP A 58 -1.39 11.72 -6.30
N GLU A 59 -1.70 11.70 -7.61
CA GLU A 59 -2.97 11.19 -8.12
C GLU A 59 -3.05 9.66 -8.03
N ILE A 60 -1.96 8.95 -8.35
CA ILE A 60 -1.88 7.49 -8.21
C ILE A 60 -2.12 7.10 -6.75
N GLU A 61 -1.45 7.73 -5.80
CA GLU A 61 -1.60 7.42 -4.37
C GLU A 61 -3.05 7.62 -3.90
N LYS A 62 -3.70 8.72 -4.31
CA LYS A 62 -5.12 8.97 -4.02
C LYS A 62 -6.04 7.90 -4.60
N ARG A 63 -5.76 7.42 -5.81
CA ARG A 63 -6.54 6.36 -6.43
C ARG A 63 -6.28 5.00 -5.79
N GLU A 64 -5.05 4.72 -5.38
CA GLU A 64 -4.71 3.48 -4.68
C GLU A 64 -5.39 3.38 -3.32
N THR A 65 -5.42 4.46 -2.55
CA THR A 65 -6.16 4.51 -1.27
C THR A 65 -7.66 4.30 -1.47
N GLU A 66 -8.26 4.92 -2.49
CA GLU A 66 -9.66 4.69 -2.86
C GLU A 66 -9.90 3.22 -3.25
N LEU A 67 -9.00 2.63 -4.03
CA LEU A 67 -9.08 1.25 -4.50
C LEU A 67 -8.96 0.26 -3.33
N LEU A 68 -8.05 0.51 -2.37
CA LEU A 68 -7.94 -0.29 -1.15
C LEU A 68 -9.23 -0.26 -0.33
N ARG A 69 -9.84 0.91 -0.16
CA ARG A 69 -11.13 1.06 0.52
C ARG A 69 -12.23 0.26 -0.18
N LEU A 70 -12.33 0.37 -1.51
CA LEU A 70 -13.31 -0.38 -2.31
C LEU A 70 -13.07 -1.90 -2.22
N ARG A 71 -11.81 -2.35 -2.23
CA ARG A 71 -11.48 -3.77 -2.02
C ARG A 71 -11.93 -4.26 -0.65
N GLN A 72 -11.74 -3.47 0.41
CA GLN A 72 -12.21 -3.82 1.74
C GLN A 72 -13.74 -3.89 1.80
N GLN A 73 -14.44 -2.91 1.21
CA GLN A 73 -15.89 -2.95 1.09
C GLN A 73 -16.37 -4.18 0.32
N LYS A 74 -15.72 -4.53 -0.80
CA LYS A 74 -16.02 -5.74 -1.57
C LYS A 74 -15.87 -7.01 -0.73
N ARG A 75 -14.80 -7.12 0.08
CA ARG A 75 -14.60 -8.26 0.99
C ARG A 75 -15.71 -8.34 2.03
N MET A 76 -16.00 -7.23 2.70
CA MET A 76 -17.08 -7.12 3.69
C MET A 76 -18.43 -7.54 3.10
N TRP A 77 -18.81 -7.00 1.94
CA TRP A 77 -20.06 -7.35 1.27
C TRP A 77 -20.09 -8.80 0.81
N SER A 78 -18.98 -9.34 0.32
CA SER A 78 -18.87 -10.77 -0.02
C SER A 78 -19.09 -11.66 1.20
N GLU A 79 -18.55 -11.29 2.37
CA GLU A 79 -18.77 -12.05 3.59
C GLU A 79 -20.22 -11.96 4.08
N LYS A 80 -20.80 -10.75 4.09
CA LYS A 80 -22.23 -10.55 4.41
C LYS A 80 -23.11 -11.40 3.50
N MET A 81 -22.84 -11.39 2.20
CA MET A 81 -23.54 -12.24 1.22
C MET A 81 -23.41 -13.73 1.56
N LYS A 82 -22.19 -14.21 1.84
CA LYS A 82 -21.98 -15.62 2.23
C LYS A 82 -22.70 -16.00 3.53
N ARG A 83 -22.82 -15.08 4.49
CA ARG A 83 -23.57 -15.31 5.75
C ARG A 83 -25.08 -15.34 5.49
N ALA A 84 -25.62 -14.37 4.75
CA ALA A 84 -27.02 -14.36 4.33
C ALA A 84 -27.40 -15.67 3.63
N LEU A 85 -26.60 -16.11 2.66
CA LEU A 85 -26.81 -17.37 1.95
C LEU A 85 -26.80 -18.59 2.89
N ARG A 86 -25.86 -18.66 3.84
CA ARG A 86 -25.81 -19.75 4.84
C ARG A 86 -27.03 -19.79 5.76
N ARG A 87 -27.61 -18.62 6.06
CA ARG A 87 -28.79 -18.49 6.94
C ARG A 87 -30.12 -18.51 6.17
N GLY A 88 -30.08 -18.58 4.83
CA GLY A 88 -31.28 -18.50 3.99
C GLY A 88 -31.97 -17.14 4.00
N ILE A 89 -31.29 -16.08 4.48
CA ILE A 89 -31.84 -14.74 4.59
C ILE A 89 -31.70 -14.05 3.22
N THR A 90 -32.82 -13.59 2.66
CA THR A 90 -32.83 -12.93 1.34
C THR A 90 -32.85 -11.40 1.42
N ARG A 91 -33.03 -10.83 2.61
CA ARG A 91 -33.10 -9.37 2.86
C ARG A 91 -31.90 -8.90 3.68
N VAL A 92 -31.27 -7.81 3.23
CA VAL A 92 -30.07 -7.26 3.88
C VAL A 92 -30.43 -6.65 5.24
N GLU A 93 -31.59 -6.02 5.35
CA GLU A 93 -32.04 -5.39 6.61
C GLU A 93 -32.26 -6.42 7.72
N GLU A 94 -32.73 -7.61 7.34
CA GLU A 94 -32.92 -8.73 8.26
C GLU A 94 -31.59 -9.30 8.74
N LEU A 95 -30.58 -9.39 7.85
CA LEU A 95 -29.23 -9.79 8.23
C LEU A 95 -28.59 -8.77 9.20
N ASP A 96 -28.69 -7.47 8.90
CA ASP A 96 -28.09 -6.41 9.73
C ASP A 96 -28.72 -6.37 11.13
N ARG A 97 -30.03 -6.61 11.25
CA ARG A 97 -30.72 -6.72 12.54
C ARG A 97 -30.17 -7.88 13.37
N VAL A 98 -29.98 -9.04 12.76
CA VAL A 98 -29.45 -10.23 13.44
C VAL A 98 -27.97 -10.04 13.82
N GLU A 99 -27.16 -9.40 12.97
CA GLU A 99 -25.76 -9.08 13.29
C GLU A 99 -25.67 -8.11 14.48
N ALA A 100 -26.57 -7.13 14.58
CA ALA A 100 -26.60 -6.20 15.72
C ALA A 100 -26.96 -6.90 17.03
N GLU A 101 -27.96 -7.78 17.01
CA GLU A 101 -28.38 -8.57 18.18
C GLU A 101 -27.27 -9.54 18.64
N GLU A 102 -26.61 -10.23 17.70
CA GLU A 102 -25.46 -11.10 18.00
C GLU A 102 -24.26 -10.32 18.52
N ALA A 103 -23.96 -9.14 17.97
CA ALA A 103 -22.86 -8.30 18.42
C ALA A 103 -23.10 -7.73 19.83
N GLU A 104 -24.34 -7.38 20.17
CA GLU A 104 -24.69 -6.95 21.53
C GLU A 104 -24.58 -8.11 22.52
N ALA A 105 -25.10 -9.28 22.17
CA ALA A 105 -24.96 -10.48 22.99
C ALA A 105 -23.49 -10.86 23.21
N GLU A 106 -22.65 -10.78 22.17
CA GLU A 106 -21.23 -11.09 22.29
C GLU A 106 -20.48 -10.04 23.11
N ARG A 107 -20.83 -8.75 22.99
CA ARG A 107 -20.27 -7.71 23.87
C ARG A 107 -20.60 -7.94 25.33
N VAL A 108 -21.84 -8.37 25.62
CA VAL A 108 -22.25 -8.72 26.99
C VAL A 108 -21.48 -9.95 27.48
N ARG A 109 -21.29 -10.97 26.63
CA ARG A 109 -20.52 -12.17 26.98
C ARG A 109 -19.04 -11.87 27.21
N VAL A 110 -18.40 -11.11 26.31
CA VAL A 110 -16.99 -10.69 26.45
C VAL A 110 -16.81 -9.78 27.66
N ALA A 111 -17.75 -8.86 27.92
CA ALA A 111 -17.69 -8.03 29.13
C ALA A 111 -17.83 -8.86 30.41
N ALA A 112 -18.71 -9.86 30.41
CA ALA A 112 -18.87 -10.79 31.54
C ALA A 112 -17.64 -11.70 31.71
N GLU A 113 -17.02 -12.16 30.62
CA GLU A 113 -15.80 -12.96 30.62
C GLU A 113 -14.60 -12.14 31.10
N VAL A 114 -14.41 -10.92 30.59
CA VAL A 114 -13.38 -9.99 31.06
C VAL A 114 -13.60 -9.64 32.54
N GLN A 115 -14.85 -9.40 32.98
CA GLN A 115 -15.15 -9.20 34.40
C GLN A 115 -14.84 -10.42 35.25
N ALA A 116 -15.09 -11.63 34.75
CA ALA A 116 -14.77 -12.87 35.46
C ALA A 116 -13.25 -13.07 35.59
N VAL A 117 -12.48 -12.82 34.53
CA VAL A 117 -11.01 -12.89 34.55
C VAL A 117 -10.41 -11.84 35.50
N VAL A 118 -10.92 -10.60 35.48
CA VAL A 118 -10.48 -9.53 36.39
C VAL A 118 -10.85 -9.84 37.85
N ALA A 119 -11.99 -10.48 38.10
CA ALA A 119 -12.39 -10.93 39.44
C ALA A 119 -11.51 -12.08 39.95
N GLU A 120 -11.04 -12.96 39.07
CA GLU A 120 -10.13 -14.05 39.41
C GLU A 120 -8.70 -13.54 39.67
N GLU A 121 -8.20 -12.59 38.87
CA GLU A 121 -6.89 -11.96 39.09
C GLU A 121 -6.85 -11.08 40.35
N SER A 122 -7.93 -10.35 40.65
CA SER A 122 -8.01 -9.53 41.88
C SER A 122 -8.10 -10.36 43.17
N ALA A 123 -8.47 -11.65 43.09
CA ALA A 123 -8.45 -12.57 44.22
C ALA A 123 -7.04 -13.13 44.55
N VAL A 124 -6.06 -12.99 43.64
CA VAL A 124 -4.69 -13.51 43.81
C VAL A 124 -3.73 -12.44 44.36
N VAL A 125 -4.09 -11.15 44.34
CA VAL A 125 -3.24 -10.07 44.88
C VAL A 125 -3.46 -9.91 46.39
N VAL A 126 -2.96 -10.87 47.16
CA VAL A 126 -2.63 -10.65 48.58
C VAL A 126 -1.14 -10.29 48.67
N GLY A 127 -0.85 -8.99 48.67
CA GLY A 127 0.29 -8.40 49.37
C GLY A 127 1.60 -8.15 48.59
N ASP A 128 1.71 -6.96 47.98
CA ASP A 128 2.89 -6.07 48.14
C ASP A 128 2.46 -4.62 47.79
N PRO A 129 2.46 -3.65 48.73
CA PRO A 129 1.90 -2.31 48.49
C PRO A 129 2.85 -1.35 47.72
N SER A 130 3.81 -1.88 46.95
CA SER A 130 4.81 -1.08 46.23
C SER A 130 4.69 -1.20 44.70
N PHE A 131 3.47 -1.20 44.16
CA PHE A 131 3.24 -0.89 42.75
C PHE A 131 2.34 0.35 42.68
N GLU A 132 2.98 1.52 42.56
CA GLU A 132 2.28 2.77 42.33
C GLU A 132 1.43 2.67 41.06
N SER A 133 0.19 3.15 41.18
CA SER A 133 -0.79 3.38 40.14
C SER A 133 -0.16 3.78 38.81
N PHE A 134 -0.10 2.84 37.86
CA PHE A 134 0.28 3.08 36.48
C PHE A 134 -0.67 4.12 35.85
N ASP A 135 -0.17 5.33 35.61
CA ASP A 135 -0.94 6.46 35.11
C ASP A 135 -1.10 6.40 33.58
N TRP A 136 -2.28 6.01 33.13
CA TRP A 136 -2.66 5.96 31.71
C TRP A 136 -2.65 7.34 31.03
N ASN A 137 -2.70 8.44 31.79
CA ASN A 137 -2.55 9.78 31.21
C ASN A 137 -1.12 10.10 30.78
N SER A 138 -0.12 9.29 31.18
CA SER A 138 1.25 9.40 30.68
C SER A 138 1.45 8.73 29.31
N VAL A 139 0.47 7.96 28.82
CA VAL A 139 0.53 7.35 27.48
C VAL A 139 0.18 8.42 26.44
N ASP A 140 1.22 9.08 25.91
CA ASP A 140 1.09 10.05 24.83
C ASP A 140 0.89 9.32 23.49
N VAL A 141 -0.37 9.14 23.09
CA VAL A 141 -0.77 8.57 21.80
C VAL A 141 -0.39 9.49 20.63
N GLY A 142 0.06 10.72 20.91
CA GLY A 142 0.38 11.74 19.90
C GLY A 142 1.79 11.67 19.30
N ASN A 143 2.74 10.93 19.90
CA ASN A 143 4.14 10.95 19.46
C ASN A 143 4.86 9.59 19.49
N SER A 144 4.12 8.49 19.60
CA SER A 144 4.69 7.16 19.34
C SER A 144 4.37 6.75 17.90
N VAL A 145 5.42 6.64 17.06
CA VAL A 145 5.38 5.69 15.95
C VAL A 145 5.25 4.33 16.62
N VAL A 146 4.01 3.84 16.73
CA VAL A 146 3.78 2.43 17.04
C VAL A 146 4.32 1.67 15.83
N ASP A 147 5.49 1.06 16.02
CA ASP A 147 6.11 0.23 15.00
C ASP A 147 5.36 -1.10 14.92
N TRP A 148 4.35 -1.15 14.04
CA TRP A 148 3.59 -2.36 13.75
C TRP A 148 4.40 -3.40 12.95
N SER A 149 5.64 -3.09 12.54
CA SER A 149 6.49 -4.01 11.77
C SER A 149 6.79 -5.30 12.54
N GLY A 150 6.86 -5.24 13.88
CA GLY A 150 7.13 -6.41 14.73
C GLY A 150 5.94 -7.37 14.91
N PHE A 151 4.71 -6.96 14.59
CA PHE A 151 3.52 -7.82 14.74
C PHE A 151 3.26 -8.69 13.49
N LEU A 152 3.76 -8.27 12.32
CA LEU A 152 3.57 -8.99 11.06
C LEU A 152 4.70 -9.99 10.73
N GLU A 153 5.78 -10.03 11.50
CA GLU A 153 6.94 -10.88 11.23
C GLU A 153 7.07 -12.12 12.15
N SER A 154 6.16 -12.33 13.11
CA SER A 154 6.27 -13.46 14.04
C SER A 154 5.59 -14.77 13.60
N GLU A 155 5.05 -14.88 12.38
CA GLU A 155 4.41 -16.13 11.95
C GLU A 155 4.64 -16.50 10.48
N ILE A 156 5.89 -16.43 10.00
CA ILE A 156 6.36 -17.29 8.90
C ILE A 156 7.83 -17.73 9.15
N SER A 157 8.04 -18.61 10.12
CA SER A 157 9.19 -19.53 10.19
C SER A 157 8.67 -20.79 10.89
N GLU A 158 8.86 -22.03 10.45
CA GLU A 158 9.88 -22.65 9.61
C GLU A 158 9.23 -23.85 8.89
N VAL A 159 9.45 -24.00 7.58
CA VAL A 159 9.41 -25.33 6.97
C VAL A 159 10.85 -25.83 6.98
N PRO A 160 11.19 -26.92 7.71
CA PRO A 160 12.54 -27.44 7.70
C PRO A 160 12.80 -28.13 6.36
N GLY A 161 13.60 -27.48 5.52
CA GLY A 161 14.26 -28.10 4.38
C GLY A 161 15.64 -28.63 4.78
N SER A 162 15.90 -29.92 4.54
CA SER A 162 17.16 -30.41 3.93
C SER A 162 17.09 -31.94 3.79
N ARG A 163 17.06 -32.46 2.56
CA ARG A 163 18.20 -32.95 1.74
C ARG A 163 18.34 -34.48 1.81
N SER A 164 18.17 -35.13 0.65
CA SER A 164 19.27 -35.88 0.03
C SER A 164 18.85 -36.32 -1.37
N GLY A 165 19.73 -36.05 -2.33
CA GLY A 165 19.58 -36.57 -3.69
C GLY A 165 19.93 -38.05 -3.76
N ALA A 166 19.39 -38.72 -4.77
CA ALA A 166 20.04 -39.86 -5.38
C ALA A 166 19.56 -39.96 -6.84
N GLU A 167 20.53 -39.83 -7.72
CA GLU A 167 20.49 -40.14 -9.14
C GLU A 167 19.85 -41.50 -9.42
N ARG A 168 19.10 -41.61 -10.51
CA ARG A 168 19.19 -42.80 -11.35
C ARG A 168 18.77 -42.54 -12.78
N SER A 169 19.79 -42.47 -13.63
CA SER A 169 19.74 -42.75 -15.05
C SER A 169 19.37 -44.22 -15.28
N SER A 170 18.40 -44.47 -16.16
CA SER A 170 18.37 -45.51 -17.21
C SER A 170 17.04 -45.43 -17.94
#